data_AF-A0AAU9U4S0-F1
#
_entry.id   AF-A0AAU9U4S0-F1
#
_cell.length_a   1.000
_cell.length_b   1.000
_cell.length_c   1.000
_cell.angle_alpha   90.00
_cell.angle_beta   90.00
_cell.angle_gamma   90.00
#
_symmetry.space_group_name_H-M   'P 1'
#
loop_
_entity.id
_entity.type
_entity.pdbx_description
1 polymer ?
#
loop_
_entity_poly.entity_id
_entity_poly.type
_entity_poly.pdbx_seq_one_letter_code
_entity_poly.pdbx_strand_id
1 'polypeptide(L)'
;MVSFLNTEIIALFARHAPLRKVKLKHRCVPWFNGDIKKAMAKRDHAFRKFKNERSDVNWSVYKAVRNRCNQLCRNLKRHYFYENICSGTDLLKFLKPVGIGKQLTPIENTTLDINALNFPFPSSSVIDPA
;
A
#
# COMPACT_ATOMS: atom_id res chain seq x y z
N MET A 1 -20.38 51.81 -5.02
CA MET A 1 -20.99 51.15 -3.84
C MET A 1 -20.77 49.63 -3.86
N VAL A 2 -21.13 48.91 -4.93
CA VAL A 2 -20.86 47.45 -5.04
C VAL A 2 -19.37 47.11 -5.06
N SER A 3 -18.53 47.96 -5.66
CA SER A 3 -17.07 47.80 -5.68
C SER A 3 -16.44 47.80 -4.28
N PHE A 4 -16.90 48.70 -3.41
CA PHE A 4 -16.41 48.82 -2.03
C PHE A 4 -16.73 47.57 -1.20
N LEU A 5 -17.94 47.03 -1.34
CA LEU A 5 -18.32 45.80 -0.64
C LEU A 5 -17.45 44.62 -1.11
N ASN A 6 -17.23 44.50 -2.41
CA ASN A 6 -16.39 43.42 -2.95
C ASN A 6 -14.94 43.51 -2.45
N THR A 7 -14.37 44.72 -2.36
CA THR A 7 -13.01 44.89 -1.84
C THR A 7 -12.90 44.51 -0.37
N GLU A 8 -13.87 44.91 0.45
CA GLU A 8 -13.87 44.57 1.89
C GLU A 8 -14.06 43.07 2.14
N ILE A 9 -14.95 42.42 1.37
CA ILE A 9 -15.13 40.96 1.45
C ILE A 9 -13.82 40.25 1.08
N ILE A 10 -13.17 40.62 -0.02
CA ILE A 10 -11.91 40.00 -0.44
C ILE A 10 -10.82 40.21 0.63
N ALA A 11 -10.73 41.40 1.22
CA ALA A 11 -9.76 41.70 2.27
C ALA A 11 -10.00 40.84 3.54
N LEU A 12 -11.26 40.65 3.92
CA LEU A 12 -11.65 39.82 5.05
C LEU A 12 -11.33 38.33 4.79
N PHE A 13 -11.63 37.83 3.58
CA PHE A 13 -11.26 36.48 3.17
C PHE A 13 -9.75 36.28 3.11
N ALA A 14 -8.98 37.25 2.61
CA ALA A 14 -7.52 37.18 2.58
C ALA A 14 -6.91 37.11 4.00
N ARG A 15 -7.53 37.81 4.97
CA ARG A 15 -7.11 37.80 6.38
C ARG A 15 -7.46 36.50 7.09
N HIS A 16 -8.69 36.01 6.95
CA HIS A 16 -9.21 34.88 7.74
C HIS A 16 -9.12 33.52 7.03
N ALA A 17 -9.03 33.50 5.70
CA ALA A 17 -8.95 32.29 4.88
C ALA A 17 -7.91 32.46 3.74
N PRO A 18 -6.64 32.69 4.08
CA PRO A 18 -5.60 32.89 3.07
C PRO A 18 -5.49 31.66 2.15
N LEU A 19 -5.41 31.90 0.84
CA LEU A 19 -5.21 30.83 -0.14
C LEU A 19 -3.82 30.23 0.03
N ARG A 20 -3.77 28.99 0.53
CA ARG A 20 -2.51 28.24 0.70
C ARG A 20 -2.30 27.32 -0.50
N LYS A 21 -1.15 27.44 -1.15
CA LYS A 21 -0.71 26.45 -2.15
C LYS A 21 -0.34 25.16 -1.42
N VAL A 22 -1.18 24.13 -1.54
CA VAL A 22 -0.92 22.82 -0.95
C VAL A 22 -0.20 21.95 -1.96
N LYS A 23 0.97 21.42 -1.59
CA LYS A 23 1.62 20.35 -2.36
C LYS A 23 0.93 19.04 -2.03
N LEU A 24 0.36 18.38 -3.04
CA LEU A 24 -0.17 17.04 -2.89
C LEU A 24 0.98 16.07 -2.63
N LYS A 25 1.10 15.58 -1.38
CA LYS A 25 2.18 14.67 -0.94
C LYS A 25 2.18 13.35 -1.72
N HIS A 26 1.00 12.89 -2.15
CA HIS A 26 0.83 11.64 -2.87
C HIS A 26 0.12 11.91 -4.19
N ARG A 27 0.77 11.58 -5.31
CA ARG A 27 0.12 11.55 -6.63
C ARG A 27 -0.91 10.41 -6.64
N CYS A 28 -1.93 10.52 -7.49
CA CYS A 28 -2.85 9.42 -7.73
C CYS A 28 -2.04 8.18 -8.10
N VAL A 29 -2.32 7.07 -7.44
CA VAL A 29 -1.51 5.87 -7.61
C VAL A 29 -1.80 5.30 -9.01
N PRO A 30 -0.79 4.96 -9.83
CA PRO A 30 -1.02 4.59 -11.23
C PRO A 30 -1.95 3.40 -11.45
N TRP A 31 -2.04 2.48 -10.48
CA TRP A 31 -2.90 1.30 -10.52
C TRP A 31 -4.32 1.54 -9.97
N PHE A 32 -4.64 2.78 -9.59
CA PHE A 32 -5.93 3.13 -9.01
C PHE A 32 -6.99 3.33 -10.09
N ASN A 33 -7.88 2.35 -10.25
CA ASN A 33 -8.92 2.35 -11.27
C ASN A 33 -10.31 2.68 -10.71
N GLY A 34 -11.23 3.06 -11.59
CA GLY A 34 -12.64 3.33 -11.24
C GLY A 34 -13.34 2.16 -10.54
N ASP A 35 -12.93 0.93 -10.82
CA ASP A 35 -13.50 -0.27 -10.18
C ASP A 35 -13.13 -0.39 -8.71
N ILE A 36 -11.91 0.03 -8.31
CA ILE A 36 -11.54 0.13 -6.90
C ILE A 36 -12.42 1.16 -6.23
N LYS A 37 -12.64 2.32 -6.87
CA LYS A 37 -13.50 3.37 -6.33
C LYS A 37 -14.92 2.88 -6.10
N LYS A 38 -15.49 2.12 -7.05
CA LYS A 38 -16.81 1.46 -6.90
C LYS A 38 -16.81 0.44 -5.76
N ALA A 39 -15.77 -0.38 -5.63
CA ALA A 39 -15.66 -1.36 -4.55
C ALA A 39 -15.53 -0.70 -3.17
N MET A 40 -14.77 0.39 -3.07
CA MET A 40 -14.66 1.20 -1.85
C MET A 40 -16.00 1.83 -1.48
N ALA A 41 -16.73 2.40 -2.44
CA ALA A 41 -18.06 2.95 -2.21
C ALA A 41 -19.06 1.89 -1.71
N LYS A 42 -19.02 0.68 -2.27
CA LYS A 42 -19.84 -0.46 -1.79
C LYS A 42 -19.49 -0.85 -0.36
N ARG A 43 -18.19 -0.92 -0.02
CA ARG A 43 -17.73 -1.18 1.35
C ARG A 43 -18.26 -0.11 2.32
N ASP A 44 -18.12 1.16 1.95
CA ASP A 44 -18.52 2.27 2.81
C ASP A 44 -20.04 2.34 2.98
N HIS A 45 -20.79 1.98 1.92
CA HIS A 45 -22.23 1.82 2.01
C HIS A 45 -22.63 0.67 2.97
N ALA A 46 -22.01 -0.51 2.83
CA ALA A 46 -22.29 -1.64 3.72
C ALA A 46 -21.94 -1.32 5.18
N PHE A 47 -20.85 -0.59 5.43
CA PHE A 47 -20.47 -0.15 6.77
C PHE A 47 -21.48 0.85 7.34
N ARG A 48 -21.94 1.83 6.55
CA ARG A 48 -23.01 2.75 6.96
C ARG A 48 -24.30 2.00 7.30
N LYS A 49 -24.67 1.01 6.48
CA LYS A 49 -25.85 0.16 6.73
C LYS A 49 -25.72 -0.58 8.07
N PHE A 50 -24.57 -1.21 8.33
CA PHE A 50 -24.31 -1.86 9.62
C PHE A 50 -24.32 -0.87 10.81
N LYS A 51 -23.81 0.34 10.63
CA LYS A 51 -23.82 1.36 11.69
C LYS A 51 -25.24 1.82 12.04
N ASN A 52 -26.12 1.92 11.04
CA ASN A 52 -27.53 2.27 11.23
C ASN A 52 -28.31 1.09 11.84
N GLU A 53 -28.09 -0.11 11.32
CA GLU A 53 -28.77 -1.34 11.73
C GLU A 53 -27.74 -2.40 12.13
N ARG A 54 -27.43 -2.46 13.44
CA ARG A 54 -26.47 -3.41 13.99
C ARG A 54 -27.07 -4.82 14.07
N SER A 55 -27.03 -5.52 12.94
CA SER A 55 -27.39 -6.93 12.80
C SER A 55 -26.17 -7.74 12.38
N ASP A 56 -26.11 -9.01 12.79
CA ASP A 56 -25.04 -9.94 12.38
C ASP A 56 -25.04 -10.18 10.87
N VAL A 57 -26.21 -10.14 10.22
CA VAL A 57 -26.33 -10.23 8.75
C VAL A 57 -25.65 -9.02 8.09
N ASN A 58 -25.91 -7.81 8.58
CA ASN A 58 -25.28 -6.60 8.04
C ASN A 58 -23.76 -6.62 8.30
N TRP A 59 -23.33 -7.18 9.43
CA TRP A 59 -21.91 -7.36 9.73
C TRP A 59 -21.23 -8.37 8.80
N SER A 60 -21.86 -9.51 8.53
CA SER A 60 -21.32 -10.53 7.61
C SER A 60 -21.22 -9.99 6.18
N VAL A 61 -22.23 -9.26 5.71
CA VAL A 61 -22.22 -8.58 4.40
C VAL A 61 -21.08 -7.57 4.32
N TYR A 62 -20.90 -6.72 5.35
CA TYR A 62 -19.79 -5.78 5.38
C TYR A 62 -18.43 -6.49 5.33
N LYS A 63 -18.23 -7.56 6.11
CA LYS A 63 -17.00 -8.35 6.08
C LYS A 63 -16.71 -8.91 4.68
N ALA A 64 -17.71 -9.47 4.01
CA ALA A 64 -17.57 -10.00 2.66
C ALA A 64 -17.15 -8.92 1.66
N VAL A 65 -17.84 -7.77 1.66
CA VAL A 65 -17.54 -6.65 0.76
C VAL A 65 -16.17 -6.03 1.06
N ARG A 66 -15.81 -5.88 2.33
CA ARG A 66 -14.48 -5.42 2.77
C ARG A 66 -13.38 -6.35 2.24
N ASN A 67 -13.56 -7.66 2.40
CA ASN A 67 -12.58 -8.65 1.96
C ASN A 67 -12.43 -8.62 0.43
N ARG A 68 -13.54 -8.53 -0.30
CA ARG A 68 -13.53 -8.39 -1.76
C ARG A 68 -12.81 -7.12 -2.21
N CYS A 69 -13.08 -5.98 -1.57
CA CYS A 69 -12.39 -4.72 -1.84
C CYS A 69 -10.87 -4.84 -1.60
N ASN A 70 -10.47 -5.42 -0.47
CA ASN A 70 -9.06 -5.61 -0.15
C ASN A 70 -8.36 -6.54 -1.15
N GLN A 71 -9.02 -7.63 -1.54
CA GLN A 71 -8.50 -8.55 -2.56
C GLN A 71 -8.33 -7.85 -3.90
N LEU A 72 -9.31 -7.05 -4.33
CA LEU A 72 -9.25 -6.28 -5.56
C LEU A 72 -8.06 -5.30 -5.57
N CYS A 73 -7.86 -4.55 -4.48
CA CYS A 73 -6.72 -3.64 -4.35
C CYS A 73 -5.38 -4.39 -4.42
N ARG A 74 -5.27 -5.55 -3.77
CA ARG A 74 -4.06 -6.39 -3.82
C ARG A 74 -3.80 -6.91 -5.23
N ASN A 75 -4.85 -7.36 -5.94
CA ASN A 75 -4.73 -7.89 -7.29
C ASN A 75 -4.28 -6.83 -8.28
N LEU A 76 -4.90 -5.65 -8.26
CA LEU A 76 -4.54 -4.56 -9.17
C LEU A 76 -3.14 -4.02 -8.90
N LYS A 77 -2.75 -3.94 -7.63
CA LYS A 77 -1.37 -3.63 -7.27
C LYS A 77 -0.42 -4.66 -7.87
N ARG A 78 -0.65 -5.96 -7.63
CA ARG A 78 0.18 -7.05 -8.18
C ARG A 78 0.26 -7.00 -9.71
N HIS A 79 -0.87 -6.85 -10.39
CA HIS A 79 -0.93 -6.76 -11.84
C HIS A 79 -0.08 -5.59 -12.36
N TYR A 80 -0.22 -4.40 -11.77
CA TYR A 80 0.60 -3.26 -12.15
C TYR A 80 2.10 -3.54 -11.98
N PHE A 81 2.52 -4.08 -10.84
CA PHE A 81 3.93 -4.43 -10.65
C PHE A 81 4.41 -5.49 -11.66
N TYR A 82 3.58 -6.51 -11.93
CA TYR A 82 3.90 -7.57 -12.89
C TYR A 82 4.09 -7.01 -14.32
N GLU A 83 3.13 -6.21 -14.81
CA GLU A 83 3.20 -5.58 -16.12
C GLU A 83 4.46 -4.70 -16.27
N ASN A 84 4.77 -3.89 -15.26
CA ASN A 84 5.95 -3.01 -15.30
C ASN A 84 7.28 -3.80 -15.24
N ILE A 85 7.30 -4.96 -14.60
CA ILE A 85 8.49 -5.82 -14.55
C ILE A 85 8.68 -6.56 -15.88
N CYS A 86 7.60 -7.11 -16.45
CA CYS A 86 7.64 -7.87 -17.70
C CYS A 86 7.86 -7.00 -18.94
N SER A 87 7.43 -5.73 -18.92
CA SER A 87 7.56 -4.81 -20.07
C SER A 87 8.99 -4.30 -20.32
N GLY A 88 9.99 -4.72 -19.55
CA GLY A 88 11.41 -4.62 -19.90
C GLY A 88 12.07 -3.23 -19.87
N THR A 89 11.34 -2.14 -19.64
CA THR A 89 11.94 -0.80 -19.54
C THR A 89 12.43 -0.52 -18.12
N ASP A 90 13.74 -0.32 -17.96
CA ASP A 90 14.37 0.23 -16.74
C ASP A 90 13.90 -0.38 -15.41
N LEU A 91 13.78 -1.71 -15.36
CA LEU A 91 13.41 -2.50 -14.17
C LEU A 91 14.14 -2.04 -12.90
N LEU A 92 15.44 -1.72 -13.03
CA LEU A 92 16.28 -1.21 -11.94
C LEU A 92 15.89 0.21 -11.46
N LYS A 93 15.39 1.08 -12.34
CA LYS A 93 14.86 2.39 -11.94
C LYS A 93 13.52 2.25 -11.21
N PHE A 94 12.74 1.22 -11.54
CA PHE A 94 11.46 0.91 -10.89
C PHE A 94 11.63 0.25 -9.51
N LEU A 95 12.61 -0.63 -9.33
CA LEU A 95 12.83 -1.36 -8.06
C LEU A 95 13.45 -0.50 -6.94
N LYS A 96 14.30 0.48 -7.30
CA LYS A 96 14.96 1.38 -6.33
C LYS A 96 13.98 2.13 -5.40
N PRO A 97 12.91 2.79 -5.90
CA PRO A 97 11.88 3.41 -5.05
C PRO A 97 11.07 2.43 -4.20
N VAL A 98 10.96 1.17 -4.64
CA VAL A 98 10.25 0.10 -3.91
C VAL A 98 11.09 -0.41 -2.72
N GLY A 99 12.35 0.01 -2.63
CA GLY A 99 13.28 -0.42 -1.58
C GLY A 99 13.91 -1.78 -1.86
N ILE A 100 13.71 -2.33 -3.06
CA ILE A 100 14.34 -3.56 -3.52
C ILE A 100 15.68 -3.17 -4.15
N GLY A 101 16.79 -3.61 -3.54
CA GLY A 101 18.14 -3.32 -4.02
C GLY A 101 18.87 -2.17 -3.32
N LYS A 102 18.42 -1.71 -2.16
CA LYS A 102 19.37 -1.08 -1.22
C LYS A 102 20.34 -2.18 -0.83
N GLN A 103 21.62 -2.03 -1.18
CA GLN A 103 22.66 -2.83 -0.54
C GLN A 103 22.40 -2.75 0.96
N LEU A 104 22.25 -3.89 1.62
CA LEU A 104 22.41 -3.92 3.07
C LEU A 104 23.74 -3.20 3.31
N THR A 105 23.77 -2.27 4.28
CA THR A 105 25.01 -1.72 4.82
C THR A 105 26.04 -2.85 4.87
N PRO A 106 27.28 -2.67 4.40
CA PRO A 106 28.27 -3.73 4.42
C PRO A 106 28.16 -4.39 5.79
N ILE A 107 27.68 -5.63 5.81
CA ILE A 107 27.66 -6.40 7.05
C ILE A 107 29.13 -6.41 7.39
N GLU A 108 29.51 -5.67 8.43
CA GLU A 108 30.89 -5.60 8.89
C GLU A 108 31.34 -7.05 9.02
N ASN A 109 32.19 -7.43 8.07
CA ASN A 109 32.85 -8.71 7.88
C ASN A 109 32.52 -9.70 9.01
N THR A 110 31.32 -10.29 9.00
CA THR A 110 31.12 -11.47 9.81
C THR A 110 31.94 -12.50 9.06
N THR A 111 33.15 -12.74 9.56
CA THR A 111 34.02 -13.84 9.17
C THR A 111 33.28 -15.13 9.50
N LEU A 112 32.22 -15.41 8.75
CA LEU A 112 31.57 -16.70 8.73
C LEU A 112 32.55 -17.58 7.97
N ASP A 113 33.40 -18.25 8.73
CA ASP A 113 34.25 -19.30 8.20
C ASP A 113 33.34 -20.31 7.50
N ILE A 114 33.47 -20.40 6.18
CA ILE A 114 32.66 -21.28 5.33
C ILE A 114 32.85 -22.74 5.78
N ASN A 115 33.99 -23.06 6.39
CA ASN A 115 34.28 -24.39 6.93
C ASN A 115 33.60 -24.67 8.28
N ALA A 116 33.16 -23.63 9.01
CA ALA A 116 32.36 -23.80 10.22
C ALA A 116 30.93 -24.26 9.92
N LEU A 117 30.48 -24.26 8.66
CA LEU A 117 29.22 -24.89 8.25
C LEU A 117 29.41 -26.36 7.85
N ASN A 118 30.66 -26.81 7.76
CA ASN A 118 31.05 -28.15 7.34
C ASN A 118 31.32 -29.06 8.55
N PHE A 119 30.67 -28.79 9.69
CA PHE A 119 30.64 -29.76 10.78
C PHE A 119 30.16 -31.10 10.21
N PRO A 120 30.86 -32.21 10.49
CA PRO A 120 30.37 -33.51 10.11
C PRO A 120 28.96 -33.65 10.69
N PHE A 121 27.95 -33.71 9.83
CA PHE A 121 26.64 -34.18 10.26
C PHE A 121 26.91 -35.52 10.95
N PRO A 122 26.44 -35.75 12.20
CA PRO A 122 26.60 -37.04 12.83
C PRO A 122 25.97 -38.04 11.88
N SER A 123 26.82 -38.82 11.21
CA SER A 123 26.41 -39.90 10.33
C SER A 123 25.44 -40.72 11.16
N SER A 124 24.20 -40.86 10.67
CA SER A 124 23.14 -41.62 11.31
C SER A 124 23.75 -42.83 12.00
N SER A 125 23.55 -42.88 13.32
CA SER A 125 23.83 -44.05 14.14
C SER A 125 23.46 -45.29 13.35
N VAL A 126 24.45 -46.15 13.15
CA VAL A 126 24.27 -47.52 12.69
C VAL A 126 23.07 -48.09 13.43
N ILE A 127 22.05 -48.51 12.66
CA ILE A 127 20.94 -49.28 13.20
C ILE A 127 21.55 -50.63 13.57
N ASP A 128 21.73 -50.87 14.86
CA ASP A 128 22.04 -52.22 15.36
C ASP A 128 20.84 -53.13 15.04
N PRO A 129 21.03 -54.23 14.30
CA PRO A 129 19.99 -55.23 14.17
C PRO A 129 19.98 -56.11 15.43
N ALA A 130 18.78 -56.23 16.00
CA ALA A 130 18.24 -57.24 16.92
C ALA A 130 19.22 -58.22 17.61
#